data_AF-A0A7J9TMZ1-F1
#
_entry.id   AF-A0A7J9TMZ1-F1
#
_cell.length_a   1.000
_cell.length_b   1.000
_cell.length_c   1.000
_cell.angle_alpha   90.00
_cell.angle_beta   90.00
_cell.angle_gamma   90.00
#
_symmetry.space_group_name_H-M   'P 1'
#
loop_
_entity.id
_entity.type
_entity.pdbx_description
1 polymer ?
#
loop_
_entity_poly.entity_id
_entity_poly.type
_entity_poly.pdbx_seq_one_letter_code
_entity_poly.pdbx_strand_id
1 'polypeptide(L)'
;MKEDKEINFAWFKKGATLSDKSARNEFGLTQEEIIEGIEDGKLHYRINSVFGNPYYKLIRSEVETFVAEKYGSNYLKEYEIKKKLALANKKFKKLKTQVASLEQRKAELLANLDNLENND
;
A
#
# COMPACT_ATOMS: atom_id res chain seq x y z
N MET A 1 22.16 19.83 -18.91
CA MET A 1 22.84 18.90 -19.84
C MET A 1 23.20 17.53 -19.26
N LYS A 2 23.69 17.39 -18.00
CA LYS A 2 23.83 16.07 -17.35
C LYS A 2 22.50 15.55 -16.81
N GLU A 3 21.76 16.40 -16.11
CA GLU A 3 20.48 16.10 -15.45
C GLU A 3 19.39 15.66 -16.44
N ASP A 4 19.23 16.39 -17.55
CA ASP A 4 18.28 16.04 -18.63
C ASP A 4 18.55 14.67 -19.27
N LYS A 5 19.82 14.25 -19.28
CA LYS A 5 20.26 12.99 -19.88
C LYS A 5 20.01 11.81 -18.95
N GLU A 6 20.18 12.02 -17.64
CA GLU A 6 19.89 11.03 -16.59
C GLU A 6 18.39 10.79 -16.45
N ILE A 7 17.58 11.86 -16.46
CA ILE A 7 16.11 11.79 -16.49
C ILE A 7 15.64 10.98 -17.71
N ASN A 8 16.22 11.25 -18.89
CA ASN A 8 15.86 10.53 -20.11
C ASN A 8 16.12 9.03 -19.98
N PHE A 9 17.28 8.64 -19.43
CA PHE A 9 17.62 7.24 -19.20
C PHE A 9 16.70 6.55 -18.16
N ALA A 10 16.31 7.28 -17.11
CA ALA A 10 15.43 6.76 -16.06
C ALA A 10 14.07 6.30 -16.60
N TRP A 11 13.54 6.91 -17.65
CA TRP A 11 12.26 6.50 -18.27
C TRP A 11 12.28 5.09 -18.88
N PHE A 12 13.44 4.63 -19.32
CA PHE A 12 13.62 3.36 -20.04
C PHE A 12 14.22 2.25 -19.18
N LYS A 13 14.78 2.58 -18.01
CA LYS A 13 15.31 1.59 -17.08
C LYS A 13 14.16 0.84 -16.39
N LYS A 14 14.23 -0.50 -16.43
CA LYS A 14 13.26 -1.36 -15.75
C LYS A 14 13.19 -1.02 -14.26
N GLY A 15 11.99 -0.79 -13.74
CA GLY A 15 11.73 -0.47 -12.34
C GLY A 15 12.05 0.97 -11.92
N ALA A 16 12.62 1.80 -12.80
CA ALA A 16 12.95 3.19 -12.49
C ALA A 16 11.74 4.15 -12.59
N THR A 17 10.58 3.64 -12.99
CA THR A 17 9.34 4.41 -13.05
C THR A 17 8.19 3.67 -12.39
N LEU A 18 7.19 4.40 -11.93
CA LEU A 18 5.99 3.89 -11.30
C LEU A 18 4.77 4.74 -11.66
N SER A 19 3.56 4.23 -11.44
CA SER A 19 2.35 5.05 -11.56
C SER A 19 2.15 5.92 -10.31
N ASP A 20 1.38 6.99 -10.42
CA ASP A 20 0.82 7.75 -9.29
C ASP A 20 0.13 6.83 -8.28
N LYS A 21 -0.67 5.86 -8.75
CA LYS A 21 -1.28 4.85 -7.88
C LYS A 21 -0.24 4.05 -7.09
N SER A 22 0.85 3.62 -7.74
CA SER A 22 1.95 2.95 -7.04
C SER A 22 2.66 3.89 -6.09
N ALA A 23 2.87 5.16 -6.46
CA ALA A 23 3.53 6.14 -5.62
C ALA A 23 2.77 6.35 -4.31
N ARG A 24 1.45 6.51 -4.39
CA ARG A 24 0.59 6.60 -3.21
C ARG A 24 0.65 5.33 -2.34
N ASN A 25 0.65 4.15 -2.96
CA ASN A 25 0.66 2.88 -2.23
C ASN A 25 2.01 2.55 -1.57
N GLU A 26 3.12 2.79 -2.27
CA GLU A 26 4.48 2.44 -1.86
C GLU A 26 5.08 3.51 -0.95
N PHE A 27 4.84 4.80 -1.25
CA PHE A 27 5.47 5.93 -0.57
C PHE A 27 4.51 6.70 0.34
N GLY A 28 3.23 6.33 0.38
CA GLY A 28 2.25 6.97 1.26
C GLY A 28 1.91 8.41 0.86
N LEU A 29 2.27 8.83 -0.35
CA LEU A 29 1.88 10.12 -0.92
C LEU A 29 0.37 10.16 -1.16
N THR A 30 -0.19 11.37 -1.11
CA THR A 30 -1.52 11.67 -1.62
C THR A 30 -1.47 12.09 -3.09
N GLN A 31 -2.63 12.23 -3.74
CA GLN A 31 -2.66 12.65 -5.15
C GLN A 31 -2.25 14.12 -5.27
N GLU A 32 -2.68 14.93 -4.29
CA GLU A 32 -2.44 16.35 -4.16
C GLU A 32 -0.93 16.61 -4.02
N GLU A 33 -0.23 15.84 -3.19
CA GLU A 33 1.22 15.97 -3.03
C GLU A 33 2.01 15.57 -4.27
N ILE A 34 1.48 14.65 -5.09
CA ILE A 34 2.06 14.32 -6.39
C ILE A 34 1.88 15.50 -7.36
N ILE A 35 0.70 16.12 -7.37
CA ILE A 35 0.42 17.29 -8.21
C ILE A 35 1.30 18.47 -7.79
N GLU A 36 1.40 18.75 -6.49
CA GLU A 36 2.33 19.77 -5.96
C GLU A 36 3.77 19.51 -6.41
N GLY A 37 4.25 18.26 -6.28
CA GLY A 37 5.61 17.91 -6.72
C GLY A 37 5.82 18.08 -8.22
N ILE A 38 4.78 17.88 -9.04
CA ILE A 38 4.82 18.15 -10.49
C ILE A 38 4.85 19.65 -10.76
N GLU A 39 4.00 20.43 -10.10
CA GLU A 39 3.90 21.89 -10.25
C GLU A 39 5.18 22.60 -9.80
N ASP A 40 5.81 22.10 -8.72
CA ASP A 40 7.10 22.56 -8.22
C ASP A 40 8.30 22.10 -9.09
N GLY A 41 8.06 21.28 -10.12
CA GLY A 41 9.10 20.73 -10.99
C GLY A 41 10.01 19.69 -10.31
N LYS A 42 9.65 19.20 -9.12
CA LYS A 42 10.38 18.17 -8.37
C LYS A 42 10.09 16.75 -8.87
N LEU A 43 8.94 16.54 -9.48
CA LEU A 43 8.50 15.26 -10.04
C LEU A 43 8.27 15.39 -11.54
N HIS A 44 9.09 14.70 -12.33
CA HIS A 44 8.83 14.57 -13.75
C HIS A 44 7.78 13.49 -13.98
N TYR A 45 6.86 13.79 -14.89
CA TYR A 45 5.76 12.89 -15.23
C TYR A 45 5.61 12.69 -16.74
N ARG A 46 5.01 11.56 -17.10
CA ARG A 46 4.43 11.31 -18.42
C ARG A 46 3.03 10.75 -18.23
N ILE A 47 2.11 11.10 -19.13
CA ILE A 47 0.80 10.46 -19.14
C ILE A 47 0.93 9.12 -19.87
N ASN A 48 0.41 8.06 -19.26
CA ASN A 48 0.27 6.76 -19.91
C ASN A 48 -1.13 6.21 -19.62
N SER A 49 -1.54 5.14 -20.31
CA SER A 49 -2.87 4.55 -20.13
C SER A 49 -2.78 3.04 -19.98
N VAL A 50 -3.55 2.49 -19.04
CA VAL A 50 -3.77 1.04 -18.91
C VAL A 50 -5.27 0.79 -19.09
N PHE A 51 -5.62 0.01 -20.11
CA PHE A 51 -7.02 -0.29 -20.48
C PHE A 51 -7.91 0.95 -20.64
N GLY A 52 -7.36 2.04 -21.20
CA GLY A 52 -8.09 3.29 -21.39
C GLY A 52 -8.09 4.24 -20.19
N ASN A 53 -7.62 3.80 -19.02
CA ASN A 53 -7.51 4.65 -17.84
C ASN A 53 -6.16 5.37 -17.82
N PRO A 54 -6.13 6.71 -17.94
CA PRO A 54 -4.90 7.48 -17.88
C PRO A 54 -4.33 7.48 -16.46
N TYR A 55 -3.01 7.55 -16.35
CA TYR A 55 -2.30 7.66 -15.09
C TYR A 55 -1.00 8.43 -15.28
N TYR A 56 -0.49 9.04 -14.21
CA TYR A 56 0.83 9.66 -14.24
C TYR A 56 1.90 8.60 -14.04
N LYS A 57 2.81 8.49 -15.00
CA LYS A 57 4.04 7.72 -14.88
C LYS A 57 5.12 8.65 -14.34
N LEU A 58 5.64 8.35 -13.16
CA LEU A 58 6.62 9.14 -12.41
C LEU A 58 7.96 8.42 -12.35
N ILE A 59 9.05 9.17 -12.13
CA ILE A 59 10.39 8.61 -11.91
C ILE A 59 10.54 8.23 -10.43
N ARG A 60 10.97 6.99 -10.16
CA ARG A 60 11.04 6.44 -8.79
C ARG A 60 12.04 7.19 -7.91
N SER A 61 13.23 7.51 -8.44
CA SER A 61 14.26 8.22 -7.68
C SER A 61 13.82 9.64 -7.29
N GLU A 62 13.04 10.31 -8.13
CA GLU A 62 12.50 11.63 -7.81
C GLU A 62 11.44 11.56 -6.72
N VAL A 63 10.56 10.55 -6.79
CA VAL A 63 9.58 10.28 -5.72
C VAL A 63 10.28 9.96 -4.41
N GLU A 64 11.35 9.17 -4.42
CA GLU A 64 12.17 8.87 -3.23
C GLU A 64 12.77 10.14 -2.61
N THR A 65 13.40 10.98 -3.44
CA THR A 65 13.97 12.27 -3.01
C THR A 65 12.90 13.21 -2.48
N PHE A 66 11.78 13.37 -3.20
CA PHE A 66 10.66 14.23 -2.81
C PHE A 66 10.09 13.84 -1.45
N VAL A 67 9.92 12.53 -1.20
CA VAL A 67 9.44 12.00 0.07
C VAL A 67 10.46 12.21 1.18
N ALA A 68 11.74 11.99 0.90
CA ALA A 68 12.81 12.22 1.87
C ALA A 68 12.94 13.70 2.26
N GLU A 69 12.73 14.62 1.30
CA GLU A 69 12.68 16.06 1.56
C GLU A 69 11.44 16.46 2.37
N LYS A 70 10.26 15.91 2.06
CA LYS A 70 9.00 16.32 2.67
C LYS A 70 8.80 15.77 4.09
N TYR A 71 9.19 14.52 4.33
CA TYR A 71 8.93 13.85 5.62
C TYR A 71 10.19 13.32 6.33
N GLY A 72 11.36 13.47 5.70
CA GLY A 72 12.63 12.97 6.24
C GLY A 72 12.98 11.54 5.82
N SER A 73 14.26 11.21 5.94
CA SER A 73 14.85 9.94 5.47
C SER A 73 14.33 8.67 6.18
N ASN A 74 13.75 8.81 7.37
CA ASN A 74 13.19 7.70 8.14
C ASN A 74 11.70 7.43 7.85
N TYR A 75 11.01 8.33 7.16
CA TYR A 75 9.57 8.25 6.93
C TYR A 75 9.18 6.95 6.21
N LEU A 76 9.89 6.56 5.16
CA LEU A 76 9.57 5.33 4.41
C LEU A 76 9.68 4.08 5.27
N LYS A 77 10.71 3.99 6.11
CA LYS A 77 10.87 2.86 7.05
C LYS A 77 9.71 2.82 8.05
N GLU A 78 9.35 3.96 8.61
CA GLU A 78 8.22 4.06 9.55
C GLU A 78 6.88 3.72 8.89
N TYR A 79 6.65 4.24 7.67
CA TYR A 79 5.46 3.98 6.86
C TYR A 79 5.33 2.48 6.55
N GLU A 80 6.40 1.82 6.13
CA GLU A 80 6.41 0.38 5.89
C GLU A 80 6.07 -0.42 7.16
N ILE A 81 6.65 -0.05 8.30
CA ILE A 81 6.39 -0.70 9.59
C ILE A 81 4.92 -0.53 9.97
N LYS A 82 4.38 0.70 9.90
CA LYS A 82 2.97 1.00 10.16
C LYS A 82 2.03 0.20 9.25
N LYS A 83 2.35 0.11 7.95
CA LYS A 83 1.57 -0.66 6.97
C LYS A 83 1.58 -2.16 7.29
N LYS A 84 2.75 -2.74 7.58
CA LYS A 84 2.88 -4.15 7.99
C LYS A 84 2.11 -4.43 9.29
N LEU A 85 2.19 -3.52 10.26
CA LEU A 85 1.45 -3.61 11.52
C LEU A 85 -0.08 -3.57 11.30
N ALA A 86 -0.56 -2.67 10.45
CA ALA A 86 -1.98 -2.58 10.11
C ALA A 86 -2.50 -3.87 9.44
N LEU A 87 -1.72 -4.45 8.52
CA LEU A 87 -2.04 -5.73 7.89
C LEU A 87 -2.07 -6.89 8.90
N ALA A 88 -1.08 -6.96 9.80
CA ALA A 88 -1.05 -7.95 10.86
C ALA A 88 -2.28 -7.83 11.78
N ASN A 89 -2.61 -6.62 12.21
CA ASN A 89 -3.79 -6.34 13.04
C ASN A 89 -5.10 -6.73 12.36
N LYS A 90 -5.23 -6.46 11.05
CA LYS A 90 -6.42 -6.86 10.27
C LYS A 90 -6.56 -8.39 10.23
N LYS A 91 -5.47 -9.12 10.00
CA LYS A 91 -5.47 -10.58 10.02
C LYS A 91 -5.80 -11.12 11.41
N PHE A 92 -5.21 -10.54 12.46
CA PHE A 92 -5.47 -10.91 13.84
C PHE A 92 -6.95 -10.77 14.21
N LYS A 93 -7.56 -9.61 13.88
CA LYS A 93 -9.00 -9.38 14.11
C LYS A 93 -9.87 -10.42 13.38
N LYS A 94 -9.57 -10.70 12.10
CA LYS A 94 -10.31 -11.72 11.32
C LYS A 94 -10.24 -13.10 11.98
N LEU A 95 -9.03 -13.53 12.36
CA LEU A 95 -8.84 -14.83 13.02
C LEU A 95 -9.56 -14.89 14.37
N LYS A 96 -9.52 -13.82 15.16
CA LYS A 96 -10.23 -13.76 16.45
C LYS A 96 -11.74 -13.95 16.27
N THR A 97 -12.35 -13.31 15.27
CA THR A 97 -13.76 -13.51 14.95
C THR A 97 -14.05 -14.95 14.52
N GLN A 98 -13.17 -15.57 13.73
CA GLN A 98 -13.31 -16.96 13.32
C GLN A 98 -13.22 -17.92 14.52
N VAL A 99 -12.28 -17.70 15.44
CA VAL A 99 -12.15 -18.48 16.68
C VAL A 99 -13.43 -18.39 17.50
N ALA A 100 -13.95 -17.19 17.74
CA ALA A 100 -15.19 -17.01 18.51
C ALA A 100 -16.39 -17.73 17.89
N SER A 101 -16.51 -17.69 16.55
CA SER A 101 -17.57 -18.41 15.82
C SER A 101 -17.44 -19.93 15.98
N LEU A 102 -16.22 -20.46 15.93
CA LEU A 102 -15.97 -21.89 16.12
C LEU A 102 -16.20 -22.33 17.57
N GLU A 103 -15.85 -21.51 18.56
CA GLU A 103 -16.12 -21.76 19.97
C GLU A 103 -17.64 -21.82 20.24
N GLN A 104 -18.40 -20.87 19.69
CA GLN A 104 -19.86 -20.89 19.79
C GLN A 104 -20.44 -22.18 19.16
N ARG A 105 -19.97 -22.53 17.95
CA ARG A 105 -20.45 -23.72 17.27
C ARG A 105 -20.14 -25.00 18.05
N LYS A 106 -18.97 -25.06 18.69
CA LYS A 106 -18.59 -26.18 19.56
C LYS A 106 -19.53 -26.28 20.77
N ALA A 107 -19.84 -25.17 21.42
CA ALA A 107 -20.74 -25.15 22.57
C ALA A 107 -22.16 -25.61 22.20
N GLU A 108 -22.69 -25.15 21.07
CA GLU A 108 -23.99 -25.61 20.54
C GLU A 108 -24.02 -27.12 20.31
N LEU A 109 -22.97 -27.67 19.70
CA LEU A 109 -22.88 -29.11 19.42
C LEU A 109 -22.77 -29.93 20.70
N LEU A 110 -22.03 -29.45 21.70
CA LEU A 110 -21.95 -30.11 23.02
C LEU A 110 -23.32 -30.11 23.72
N ALA A 111 -24.01 -28.96 23.76
CA ALA A 111 -25.34 -28.88 24.34
C ALA A 111 -26.34 -29.82 23.63
N ASN A 112 -26.26 -29.94 22.31
CA ASN A 112 -27.08 -30.89 21.56
C ASN A 112 -26.77 -32.35 21.90
N LEU A 113 -25.49 -32.68 22.13
CA LEU A 113 -25.08 -34.02 22.55
C LEU A 113 -25.64 -34.35 23.95
N ASP A 114 -25.47 -33.44 24.91
CA ASP A 114 -26.01 -33.59 26.27
C ASP A 114 -27.53 -33.77 26.25
N ASN A 115 -28.25 -33.03 25.40
CA ASN A 115 -29.70 -33.16 25.27
C ASN A 115 -30.14 -34.52 24.68
N LEU A 116 -29.30 -35.18 23.87
CA LEU A 116 -29.59 -36.51 23.34
C LEU A 116 -29.36 -37.59 24.40
N GLU A 117 -28.29 -37.46 25.20
CA GLU A 117 -27.95 -38.43 26.25
C GLU A 117 -28.92 -38.41 27.45
N ASN A 118 -29.61 -37.29 27.69
CA ASN A 118 -30.56 -37.14 28.81
C ASN A 118 -32.04 -37.43 28.44
N ASN A 119 -32.33 -37.82 27.19
CA ASN A 119 -33.69 -38.15 26.72
C ASN A 119 -33.90 -39.66 26.46
N ASP A 120 -32.93 -40.51 26.81
CA ASP A 120 -33.03 -41.98 26.92
C ASP A 120 -33.11 -42.41 28.40
#